data_AF-A0A0L6W713-F1
#
_entry.id   AF-A0A0L6W713-F1
#
_cell.length_a   1.000
_cell.length_b   1.000
_cell.length_c   1.000
_cell.angle_alpha   90.00
_cell.angle_beta   90.00
_cell.angle_gamma   90.00
#
_symmetry.space_group_name_H-M   'P 1'
#
loop_
_entity.id
_entity.type
_entity.pdbx_description
1 polymer ?
#
loop_
_entity_poly.entity_id
_entity_poly.type
_entity_poly.pdbx_seq_one_letter_code
_entity_poly.pdbx_strand_id
1 'polypeptide(L)'
;MFCRLTRSSTGLSPEFMRRLYIAVALPRMMYAAEVWYTPVSRMDDEERLRSLAGITKKLGSIQQIAALKIMDAMRMSLMDVVEIHVGLLPMELMMDKVCHRYVMQLASLPQAHPLHKPLR
;
A
#
# COMPACT_ATOMS: atom_id res chain seq x y z
N MET A 1 3.56 11.42 -13.07
CA MET A 1 4.88 11.12 -13.67
C MET A 1 5.00 9.67 -14.11
N PHE A 2 4.57 8.68 -13.31
CA PHE A 2 4.58 7.25 -13.65
C PHE A 2 3.92 6.87 -14.98
N CYS A 3 2.71 7.37 -15.26
CA CYS A 3 1.95 6.98 -16.47
C CYS A 3 2.60 7.42 -17.80
N ARG A 4 3.61 8.29 -17.77
CA ARG A 4 4.32 8.75 -18.98
C ARG A 4 5.51 7.86 -19.34
N LEU A 5 5.95 6.99 -18.43
CA LEU A 5 7.11 6.09 -18.61
C LEU A 5 6.72 4.70 -19.14
N THR A 6 5.43 4.38 -19.18
CA THR A 6 4.89 3.03 -19.48
C THR A 6 4.49 2.81 -20.94
N ARG A 7 4.98 3.61 -21.90
CA ARG A 7 4.61 3.38 -23.33
C ARG A 7 5.28 2.11 -23.85
N SER A 8 4.50 1.15 -24.30
CA SER A 8 4.95 -0.18 -24.75
C SER A 8 5.88 -0.20 -25.97
N SER A 9 6.01 0.90 -26.71
CA SER A 9 6.93 0.98 -27.87
C SER A 9 8.34 1.51 -27.55
N THR A 10 8.56 2.14 -26.39
CA THR A 10 9.85 2.78 -26.01
C THR A 10 10.10 2.82 -24.50
N GLY A 11 9.26 2.15 -23.71
CA GLY A 11 9.21 2.25 -22.25
C GLY A 11 10.00 1.19 -21.49
N LEU A 12 10.12 1.41 -20.18
CA LEU A 12 10.78 0.51 -19.24
C LEU A 12 10.05 -0.83 -19.14
N SER A 13 10.80 -1.93 -18.96
CA SER A 13 10.25 -3.27 -18.72
C SER A 13 9.22 -3.24 -17.57
N PRO A 14 8.13 -4.03 -17.65
CA PRO A 14 7.11 -4.13 -16.61
C PRO A 14 7.71 -4.44 -15.23
N GLU A 15 8.78 -5.25 -15.18
CA GLU A 15 9.48 -5.55 -13.94
C GLU A 15 10.14 -4.31 -13.32
N PHE A 16 10.76 -3.47 -14.15
CA PHE A 16 11.40 -2.25 -13.70
C PHE A 16 10.36 -1.21 -13.26
N MET A 17 9.25 -1.12 -13.98
CA MET A 17 8.11 -0.28 -13.58
C MET A 17 7.52 -0.72 -12.24
N ARG A 18 7.39 -2.03 -12.00
CA ARG A 18 7.00 -2.58 -10.69
C ARG A 18 7.99 -2.18 -9.60
N ARG A 19 9.29 -2.35 -9.84
CA ARG A 19 10.33 -1.98 -8.87
C ARG A 19 10.27 -0.49 -8.54
N LEU A 20 10.10 0.37 -9.55
CA LEU A 20 9.97 1.81 -9.35
C LEU A 20 8.71 2.14 -8.53
N TYR A 21 7.58 1.49 -8.81
CA TYR A 21 6.34 1.66 -8.04
C TYR A 21 6.55 1.31 -6.57
N ILE A 22 7.14 0.13 -6.29
CA ILE A 22 7.42 -0.35 -4.93
C ILE A 22 8.42 0.56 -4.20
N ALA A 23 9.44 1.07 -4.90
CA ALA A 23 10.50 1.88 -4.28
C ALA A 23 10.09 3.35 -4.04
N VAL A 24 9.20 3.91 -4.86
CA VAL A 24 8.92 5.36 -4.86
C VAL A 24 7.46 5.68 -4.55
N ALA A 25 6.53 5.08 -5.29
CA ALA A 25 5.11 5.43 -5.17
C ALA A 25 4.52 4.88 -3.87
N LEU A 26 4.83 3.62 -3.57
CA LEU A 26 4.30 2.90 -2.41
C LEU A 26 4.73 3.56 -1.08
N PRO A 27 6.01 3.91 -0.82
CA PRO A 27 6.40 4.60 0.41
C PRO A 27 5.78 5.99 0.55
N ARG A 28 5.58 6.70 -0.57
CA ARG A 28 4.90 8.01 -0.56
C ARG A 28 3.42 7.88 -0.23
N MET A 29 2.73 6.89 -0.79
CA MET A 29 1.32 6.62 -0.50
C MET A 29 1.09 6.12 0.92
N MET A 30 2.06 5.35 1.44
CA MET A 30 2.02 4.75 2.78
C MET A 30 2.66 5.61 3.86
N TYR A 31 3.01 6.85 3.54
CA TYR A 31 3.63 7.73 4.50
C TYR A 31 2.73 7.90 5.72
N ALA A 32 3.31 7.70 6.91
CA ALA A 32 2.62 7.74 8.20
C ALA A 32 1.39 6.82 8.29
N ALA A 33 1.33 5.72 7.50
CA ALA A 33 0.23 4.77 7.56
C ALA A 33 -0.06 4.32 9.00
N GLU A 34 0.96 4.09 9.81
CA GLU A 34 0.83 3.79 11.24
C GLU A 34 0.04 4.81 12.09
N VAL A 35 0.01 6.09 11.68
CA VAL A 35 -0.63 7.18 12.42
C VAL A 35 -2.11 7.29 12.07
N TRP A 36 -2.46 7.13 10.79
CA TRP A 36 -3.82 7.35 10.29
C TRP A 36 -4.58 6.06 9.98
N TYR A 37 -3.89 4.94 9.77
CA TYR A 37 -4.50 3.63 9.56
C TYR A 37 -4.60 2.90 10.89
N THR A 38 -5.82 2.58 11.30
CA THR A 38 -6.08 1.70 12.43
C THR A 38 -6.57 0.36 11.90
N PRO A 39 -5.91 -0.77 12.23
CA PRO A 39 -6.32 -2.07 11.72
C PRO A 39 -7.73 -2.41 12.18
N VAL A 40 -8.50 -3.03 11.29
CA VAL A 40 -9.94 -3.34 11.46
C VAL A 40 -10.21 -4.13 12.75
N SER A 41 -9.24 -4.91 13.22
CA SER A 41 -9.32 -5.68 14.47
C SER A 41 -9.39 -4.83 15.76
N ARG A 42 -9.17 -3.50 15.70
CA ARG A 42 -9.05 -2.64 16.89
C ARG A 42 -10.10 -1.53 16.97
N MET A 43 -11.14 -1.54 16.13
CA MET A 43 -12.10 -0.43 16.04
C MET A 43 -13.50 -0.81 16.55
N ASP A 44 -13.93 -0.16 17.63
CA ASP A 44 -15.32 -0.14 18.10
C ASP A 44 -16.12 1.04 17.48
N ASP A 45 -15.44 2.00 16.81
CA ASP A 45 -16.05 3.18 16.19
C ASP A 45 -16.40 2.97 14.70
N GLU A 46 -17.69 2.79 14.41
CA GLU A 46 -18.19 2.58 13.04
C GLU A 46 -17.89 3.74 12.07
N GLU A 47 -17.85 4.98 12.56
CA GLU A 47 -17.64 6.16 11.71
C GLU A 47 -16.20 6.23 11.19
N ARG A 48 -15.23 5.87 12.06
CA ARG A 48 -13.81 5.83 11.70
C ARG A 48 -13.53 4.69 10.71
N LEU A 49 -14.21 3.55 10.86
CA LEU A 49 -14.16 2.45 9.91
C LEU A 49 -14.63 2.86 8.52
N ARG A 50 -15.76 3.59 8.42
CA ARG A 50 -16.27 4.08 7.12
C ARG A 50 -15.31 5.04 6.44
N SER A 51 -14.74 5.98 7.20
CA SER A 51 -13.75 6.93 6.68
C SER A 51 -12.49 6.23 6.18
N LEU A 52 -11.98 5.29 6.98
CA LEU A 52 -10.79 4.51 6.64
C LEU A 52 -11.02 3.61 5.42
N ALA A 53 -12.16 2.90 5.36
CA ALA A 53 -12.54 2.08 4.22
C ALA A 53 -12.62 2.92 2.93
N GLY A 54 -13.12 4.15 3.02
CA GLY A 54 -13.13 5.10 1.90
C GLY A 54 -11.73 5.49 1.42
N ILE A 55 -10.79 5.74 2.35
CA ILE A 55 -9.38 6.04 2.02
C ILE A 55 -8.71 4.82 1.39
N THR A 56 -8.86 3.63 1.99
CA THR A 56 -8.26 2.39 1.49
C THR A 56 -8.78 2.04 0.10
N LYS A 57 -10.08 2.23 -0.17
CA LYS A 57 -10.66 2.04 -1.52
C LYS A 57 -10.09 3.01 -2.54
N LYS A 58 -9.87 4.27 -2.16
CA LYS A 58 -9.22 5.27 -3.04
C LYS A 58 -7.76 4.91 -3.33
N LEU A 59 -7.01 4.48 -2.32
CA LEU A 59 -5.63 4.03 -2.49
C LEU A 59 -5.54 2.74 -3.34
N GLY A 60 -6.46 1.80 -3.14
CA GLY A 60 -6.60 0.61 -3.98
C GLY A 60 -6.90 0.96 -5.44
N SER A 61 -7.76 1.95 -5.68
CA SER A 61 -8.01 2.44 -7.05
C SER A 61 -6.75 3.00 -7.71
N ILE A 62 -5.88 3.68 -6.97
CA ILE A 62 -4.59 4.18 -7.48
C ILE A 62 -3.63 3.03 -7.79
N GLN A 63 -3.57 2.02 -6.91
CA GLN A 63 -2.76 0.83 -7.12
C GLN A 63 -3.22 0.05 -8.36
N GLN A 64 -4.53 -0.12 -8.55
CA GLN A 64 -5.10 -0.77 -9.73
C GLN A 64 -4.73 -0.04 -11.02
N ILE A 65 -4.79 1.30 -11.03
CA ILE A 65 -4.32 2.09 -12.17
C ILE A 65 -2.84 1.85 -12.44
N ALA A 66 -2.00 1.78 -11.39
CA ALA A 66 -0.58 1.49 -11.55
C ALA A 66 -0.34 0.06 -12.08
N ALA A 67 -1.05 -0.94 -11.57
CA ALA A 67 -0.95 -2.33 -11.99
C ALA A 67 -1.35 -2.51 -13.47
N LEU A 68 -2.46 -1.90 -13.89
CA LEU A 68 -2.88 -1.87 -15.29
C LEU A 68 -1.83 -1.22 -16.19
N LYS A 69 -1.19 -0.14 -15.74
CA LYS A 69 -0.14 0.55 -16.49
C LYS A 69 1.17 -0.24 -16.56
N ILE A 70 1.49 -1.02 -15.53
CA ILE A 70 2.66 -1.91 -15.53
C ILE A 70 2.44 -3.05 -16.52
N MET A 71 1.25 -3.65 -16.54
CA MET A 71 0.93 -4.80 -17.40
C MET A 71 0.55 -4.42 -18.84
N ASP A 72 0.41 -3.12 -19.13
CA ASP A 72 -0.26 -2.59 -20.33
C ASP A 72 -1.63 -3.27 -20.57
N ALA A 73 -2.34 -3.58 -19.48
CA ALA A 73 -3.58 -4.32 -19.50
C ALA A 73 -4.80 -3.41 -19.68
N MET A 74 -5.85 -3.95 -20.29
CA MET A 74 -7.14 -3.26 -20.41
C MET A 74 -7.80 -3.07 -19.05
N ARG A 75 -8.51 -1.95 -18.88
CA ARG A 75 -9.26 -1.60 -17.65
C ARG A 75 -10.26 -2.66 -17.19
N MET A 76 -10.67 -3.56 -18.09
CA MET A 76 -11.65 -4.63 -17.83
C MET A 76 -11.03 -5.95 -17.33
N SER A 77 -9.70 -6.07 -17.29
CA SER A 77 -9.08 -7.27 -16.73
C SER A 77 -9.37 -7.33 -15.23
N LEU A 78 -9.84 -8.48 -14.73
CA LEU A 78 -10.24 -8.68 -13.34
C LEU A 78 -9.11 -8.18 -12.43
N MET A 79 -9.35 -7.05 -11.75
CA MET A 79 -8.27 -6.27 -11.12
C MET A 79 -7.51 -7.09 -10.07
N ASP A 80 -8.20 -7.99 -9.37
CA ASP A 80 -7.61 -8.90 -8.39
C ASP A 80 -6.59 -9.86 -9.04
N VAL A 81 -6.86 -10.33 -10.26
CA VAL A 81 -5.95 -11.21 -11.01
C VAL A 81 -4.74 -10.44 -11.54
N VAL A 82 -4.96 -9.19 -11.97
CA VAL A 82 -3.86 -8.32 -12.44
C VAL A 82 -2.90 -8.01 -11.29
N GLU A 83 -3.39 -7.70 -10.10
CA GLU A 83 -2.53 -7.43 -8.94
C GLU A 83 -1.69 -8.66 -8.57
N ILE A 84 -2.29 -9.86 -8.56
CA ILE A 84 -1.57 -11.12 -8.35
C ILE A 84 -0.51 -11.33 -9.44
N HIS A 85 -0.85 -11.08 -10.71
CA HIS A 85 0.06 -11.31 -11.83
C HIS A 85 1.21 -10.29 -11.90
N VAL A 86 1.00 -9.05 -11.43
CA VAL A 86 2.11 -8.09 -11.20
C VAL A 86 2.92 -8.46 -9.94
N GLY A 87 2.33 -9.19 -8.99
CA GLY A 87 2.93 -9.51 -7.69
C GLY A 87 2.81 -8.37 -6.69
N LEU A 88 1.72 -7.60 -6.74
CA LEU A 88 1.36 -6.57 -5.77
C LEU A 88 0.32 -7.12 -4.79
N LEU A 89 0.46 -6.80 -3.50
CA LEU A 89 -0.55 -7.15 -2.51
C LEU A 89 -1.72 -6.17 -2.63
N PRO A 90 -2.98 -6.62 -2.49
CA PRO A 90 -4.12 -5.73 -2.29
C PRO A 90 -3.84 -4.68 -1.22
N MET A 91 -4.34 -3.47 -1.45
CA MET A 91 -4.01 -2.28 -0.64
C MET A 91 -4.28 -2.48 0.85
N GLU A 92 -5.36 -3.19 1.19
CA GLU A 92 -5.73 -3.54 2.56
C GLU A 92 -4.64 -4.36 3.26
N LEU A 93 -4.24 -5.47 2.63
CA LEU A 93 -3.20 -6.37 3.15
C LEU A 93 -1.84 -5.67 3.25
N MET A 94 -1.56 -4.75 2.33
CA MET A 94 -0.31 -4.01 2.33
C MET A 94 -0.25 -3.02 3.50
N MET A 95 -1.36 -2.36 3.82
CA MET A 95 -1.46 -1.47 4.99
C MET A 95 -1.33 -2.25 6.30
N ASP A 96 -2.02 -3.39 6.42
CA ASP A 96 -1.89 -4.26 7.59
C ASP A 96 -0.44 -4.73 7.79
N LYS A 97 0.25 -5.09 6.71
CA LYS A 97 1.66 -5.50 6.78
C LYS A 97 2.57 -4.37 7.28
N VAL A 98 2.34 -3.13 6.86
CA VAL A 98 3.13 -1.97 7.34
C VAL A 98 2.87 -1.71 8.81
N CYS A 99 1.60 -1.70 9.23
CA CYS A 99 1.23 -1.52 10.63
C CYS A 99 1.79 -2.64 11.51
N HIS A 100 1.70 -3.90 11.07
CA HIS A 100 2.27 -5.03 11.79
C HIS A 100 3.79 -4.91 11.94
N ARG A 101 4.49 -4.53 10.87
CA ARG A 101 5.94 -4.30 10.92
C ARG A 101 6.29 -3.19 11.91
N TYR A 102 5.54 -2.09 11.91
CA TYR A 102 5.78 -0.99 12.85
C TYR A 102 5.55 -1.43 14.30
N VAL A 103 4.46 -2.16 14.57
CA VAL A 103 4.19 -2.72 15.90
C VAL A 103 5.33 -3.64 16.36
N MET A 104 5.82 -4.51 15.48
CA MET A 104 6.94 -5.41 15.79
C MET A 104 8.24 -4.64 16.04
N GLN A 105 8.53 -3.61 15.24
CA GLN A 105 9.68 -2.73 15.46
C GLN A 105 9.59 -2.03 16.81
N LEU A 106 8.41 -1.49 17.12
CA LEU A 106 8.13 -0.77 18.34
C LEU A 106 8.22 -1.70 19.58
N ALA A 107 7.74 -2.93 19.47
CA ALA A 107 7.87 -3.97 20.50
C ALA A 107 9.33 -4.45 20.69
N SER A 108 10.15 -4.39 19.64
CA SER A 108 11.57 -4.75 19.70
C SER A 108 12.48 -3.64 20.23
N LEU A 109 11.96 -2.45 20.50
CA LEU A 109 12.76 -1.33 21.00
C LEU A 109 13.35 -1.63 22.39
N PRO A 110 14.58 -1.17 22.68
CA PRO A 110 15.14 -1.23 24.02
C PRO A 110 14.26 -0.49 25.03
N GLN A 111 14.19 -0.98 26.27
CA GLN A 111 13.41 -0.34 27.34
C GLN A 111 13.81 1.11 27.64
N ALA A 112 15.04 1.51 27.28
CA ALA A 112 15.51 2.89 27.40
C ALA A 112 14.89 3.85 26.34
N HIS A 113 14.22 3.33 25.32
CA HIS A 113 13.66 4.14 24.24
C HIS A 113 12.43 4.94 24.72
N PRO A 114 12.32 6.25 24.43
CA PRO A 114 11.22 7.09 24.93
C PRO A 114 9.83 6.61 24.47
N LEU A 115 9.75 6.00 23.28
CA LEU A 115 8.51 5.43 22.74
C LEU A 115 8.12 4.05 23.34
N HIS A 116 8.94 3.46 24.21
CA HIS A 116 8.62 2.20 24.89
C HIS A 116 7.59 2.40 26.03
N LYS A 117 7.55 3.58 26.65
CA LYS A 117 6.65 3.89 27.77
C LYS A 117 5.15 3.84 27.44
N PRO A 118 4.65 4.42 26.33
CA PRO A 118 3.21 4.47 26.04
C PRO A 118 2.58 3.14 25.59
N LEU A 119 3.34 2.04 25.54
CA LEU A 119 2.88 0.74 25.04
C LEU A 119 2.51 -0.26 26.14
N ARG A 120 2.86 0.02 27.39
CA ARG A 120 2.51 -0.81 28.55
C ARG A 120 1.27 -0.27 29.24
#